data_AF-A0A3M1BZM9-F1
#
_entry.id   AF-A0A3M1BZM9-F1
#
_cell.length_a   1.000
_cell.length_b   1.000
_cell.length_c   1.000
_cell.angle_alpha   90.00
_cell.angle_beta   90.00
_cell.angle_gamma   90.00
#
_symmetry.space_group_name_H-M   'P 1'
#
loop_
_entity.id
_entity.type
_entity.pdbx_description
1 polymer ?
#
loop_
_entity_poly.entity_id
_entity_poly.type
_entity_poly.pdbx_seq_one_letter_code
_entity_poly.pdbx_strand_id
1 'polypeptide(L)'
;VDNYREMWGFDEEIALWLKYFTGEVKPPEGYARRDHRRLFFDEMPEMIREKIVDFFRKNKMLVVCDVLKGRGALSADWLIVARYVKEKDITDFAISDINIAINFFGRGDVRISPMGNLYIGRITMQRKGGTPDPTKLQFKIKPCQIFELRG
;
A
#
# COMPACT_ATOMS: atom_id res chain seq x y z
N VAL A 1 10.27 -2.98 7.69
CA VAL A 1 10.08 -1.54 7.38
C VAL A 1 11.36 -0.92 6.85
N ASP A 2 12.52 -1.33 7.35
CA ASP A 2 13.82 -0.74 7.02
C ASP A 2 14.14 -0.71 5.51
N ASN A 3 13.85 -1.78 4.76
CA ASN A 3 14.06 -1.77 3.30
C ASN A 3 13.29 -0.61 2.61
N TYR A 4 12.04 -0.35 3.01
CA TYR A 4 11.27 0.76 2.45
C TYR A 4 11.81 2.12 2.87
N ARG A 5 12.40 2.19 4.06
CA ARG A 5 13.06 3.40 4.55
C ARG A 5 14.27 3.72 3.70
N GLU A 6 15.12 2.73 3.42
CA GLU A 6 16.26 2.87 2.52
C GLU A 6 15.82 3.29 1.11
N MET A 7 14.71 2.72 0.62
CA MET A 7 14.19 3.00 -0.72
C MET A 7 13.54 4.38 -0.88
N TRP A 8 12.83 4.87 0.14
CA TRP A 8 11.99 6.08 0.06
C TRP A 8 12.45 7.23 0.96
N GLY A 9 13.42 7.01 1.85
CA GLY A 9 14.06 8.05 2.64
C GLY A 9 13.19 8.70 3.71
N PHE A 10 12.19 7.99 4.26
CA PHE A 10 11.47 8.51 5.44
C PHE A 10 12.35 8.48 6.70
N ASP A 11 12.06 9.38 7.64
CA ASP A 11 12.84 9.51 8.88
C ASP A 11 12.62 8.35 9.87
N GLU A 12 13.48 8.30 10.89
CA GLU A 12 13.45 7.28 11.96
C GLU A 12 12.11 7.23 12.69
N GLU A 13 11.47 8.38 12.89
CA GLU A 13 10.20 8.44 13.60
C GLU A 13 9.09 7.78 12.77
N ILE A 14 8.97 8.12 11.49
CA ILE A 14 8.04 7.44 10.57
C ILE A 14 8.35 5.94 10.54
N ALA A 15 9.64 5.56 10.47
CA ALA A 15 10.04 4.16 10.47
C ALA A 15 9.60 3.42 11.73
N LEU A 16 9.79 4.02 12.90
CA LEU A 16 9.37 3.46 14.18
C LEU A 16 7.85 3.28 14.24
N TRP A 17 7.08 4.29 13.83
CA TRP A 17 5.62 4.19 13.83
C TRP A 17 5.08 3.18 12.82
N LEU A 18 5.73 3.03 11.66
CA LEU A 18 5.42 1.95 10.72
C LEU A 18 5.80 0.56 11.28
N LYS A 19 6.83 0.46 12.13
CA LYS A 19 7.17 -0.77 12.85
C LYS A 19 6.12 -1.13 13.90
N TYR A 20 5.57 -0.16 14.61
CA TYR A 20 4.40 -0.38 15.48
C TYR A 20 3.16 -0.78 14.67
N PHE A 21 2.96 -0.17 13.50
CA PHE A 21 1.82 -0.51 12.62
C PHE A 21 1.86 -1.95 12.11
N THR A 22 3.05 -2.40 11.74
CA THR A 22 3.28 -3.75 11.23
C THR A 22 3.40 -4.79 12.34
N GLY A 23 3.70 -4.37 13.57
CA GLY A 23 4.07 -5.25 14.67
C GLY A 23 5.48 -5.82 14.55
N GLU A 24 6.36 -5.20 13.75
CA GLU A 24 7.82 -5.49 13.81
C GLU A 24 8.39 -5.12 15.18
N VAL A 25 7.84 -4.07 15.80
CA VAL A 25 8.13 -3.67 17.18
C VAL A 25 6.82 -3.61 17.96
N LYS A 26 6.82 -4.10 19.20
CA LYS A 26 5.66 -4.03 20.07
C LYS A 26 5.37 -2.56 20.43
N PRO A 27 4.12 -2.08 20.28
CA PRO A 27 3.77 -0.73 20.68
C PRO A 27 3.95 -0.52 22.19
N PRO A 28 4.30 0.70 22.63
CA PRO A 28 4.39 1.04 24.05
C PRO A 28 3.06 0.81 24.77
N GLU A 29 3.14 0.66 26.09
CA GLU A 29 1.96 0.56 26.94
C GLU A 29 1.19 1.89 26.97
N GLY A 30 -0.11 1.83 27.29
CA GLY A 30 -0.98 3.02 27.36
C GLY A 30 -1.81 3.30 26.09
N TYR A 31 -1.58 2.62 24.97
CA TYR A 31 -2.42 2.74 23.78
C TYR A 31 -3.60 1.77 23.83
N ALA A 32 -4.81 2.29 23.56
CA ALA A 32 -5.99 1.49 23.29
C ALA A 32 -5.82 0.77 21.93
N ARG A 33 -5.74 -0.56 21.97
CA ARG A 33 -5.33 -1.39 20.83
C ARG A 33 -6.43 -2.37 20.48
N ARG A 34 -6.85 -2.39 19.21
CA ARG A 34 -7.69 -3.49 18.68
C ARG A 34 -6.91 -4.80 18.52
N ASP A 35 -5.60 -4.72 18.29
CA ASP A 35 -4.71 -5.88 18.18
C ASP A 35 -3.50 -5.69 19.12
N HIS A 36 -3.29 -6.60 20.06
CA HIS A 36 -2.21 -6.51 21.06
C HIS A 36 -0.80 -6.48 20.44
N ARG A 37 -0.65 -6.89 19.18
CA ARG A 37 0.65 -7.02 18.49
C ARG A 37 1.08 -5.75 17.77
N ARG A 38 0.18 -4.80 17.53
CA ARG A 38 0.43 -3.65 16.66
C ARG A 38 -0.45 -2.44 17.00
N LEU A 39 -0.23 -1.35 16.28
CA LEU A 39 -1.18 -0.25 16.19
C LEU A 39 -1.78 -0.18 14.79
N PHE A 40 -2.96 0.39 14.68
CA PHE A 40 -3.48 0.88 13.42
C PHE A 40 -3.26 2.39 13.30
N PHE A 41 -3.34 2.95 12.10
CA PHE A 41 -3.07 4.38 11.91
C PHE A 41 -4.02 5.28 12.70
N ASP A 42 -5.31 4.96 12.75
CA ASP A 42 -6.34 5.64 13.54
C ASP A 42 -6.13 5.52 15.07
N GLU A 43 -5.26 4.62 15.53
CA GLU A 43 -4.87 4.47 16.95
C GLU A 43 -3.60 5.27 17.30
N MET A 44 -2.93 5.88 16.31
CA MET A 44 -1.73 6.70 16.53
C MET A 44 -2.10 8.14 16.90
N PRO A 45 -1.19 8.88 17.56
CA PRO A 45 -1.36 10.32 17.79
C PRO A 45 -1.57 11.09 16.48
N GLU A 46 -2.42 12.11 16.49
CA GLU A 46 -2.79 12.87 15.29
C GLU A 46 -1.58 13.45 14.55
N MET A 47 -0.67 14.09 15.27
CA MET A 47 0.58 14.64 14.72
C MET A 47 1.39 13.60 13.93
N ILE A 48 1.42 12.35 14.42
CA ILE A 48 2.12 11.25 13.74
C ILE A 48 1.35 10.78 12.51
N ARG A 49 0.02 10.66 12.61
CA ARG A 49 -0.84 10.30 11.48
C ARG A 49 -0.63 11.28 10.33
N GLU A 50 -0.68 12.58 10.62
CA GLU A 50 -0.47 13.64 9.65
C GLU A 50 0.93 13.57 9.05
N LYS A 51 1.97 13.40 9.87
CA LYS A 51 3.35 13.26 9.39
C LYS A 51 3.51 12.12 8.39
N ILE A 52 2.94 10.95 8.70
CA ILE A 52 2.99 9.77 7.83
C ILE A 52 2.19 10.03 6.54
N VAL A 53 0.96 10.52 6.65
CA VAL A 53 0.11 10.82 5.50
C VAL A 53 0.78 11.84 4.59
N ASP A 54 1.39 12.89 5.14
CA ASP A 54 2.09 13.93 4.40
C ASP A 54 3.32 13.38 3.68
N PHE A 55 4.08 12.49 4.31
CA PHE A 55 5.19 11.82 3.66
C PHE A 55 4.72 11.04 2.42
N PHE A 56 3.71 10.19 2.56
CA PHE A 56 3.18 9.40 1.44
C PHE A 56 2.46 10.26 0.41
N ARG A 57 1.88 11.41 0.80
CA ARG A 57 1.28 12.38 -0.13
C ARG A 57 2.35 13.06 -0.97
N LYS A 58 3.44 13.54 -0.36
CA LYS A 58 4.56 14.20 -1.04
C LYS A 58 5.32 13.23 -1.96
N ASN A 59 5.48 11.98 -1.54
CA ASN A 59 6.24 10.95 -2.26
C ASN A 59 5.35 9.95 -3.02
N LYS A 60 4.09 10.33 -3.29
CA LYS A 60 3.08 9.40 -3.80
C LYS A 60 3.48 8.73 -5.11
N MET A 61 3.94 9.51 -6.09
CA MET A 61 4.32 8.96 -7.39
C MET A 61 5.52 8.02 -7.30
N LEU A 62 6.51 8.36 -6.46
CA LEU A 62 7.65 7.48 -6.19
C LEU A 62 7.18 6.12 -5.65
N VAL A 63 6.34 6.14 -4.61
CA VAL A 63 5.81 4.92 -3.97
C VAL A 63 4.96 4.10 -4.94
N VAL A 64 4.06 4.74 -5.71
CA VAL A 64 3.19 4.06 -6.67
C VAL A 64 4.03 3.41 -7.79
N CYS A 65 5.02 4.12 -8.34
CA CYS A 65 5.92 3.60 -9.35
C CYS A 65 6.70 2.38 -8.83
N ASP A 66 7.30 2.49 -7.65
CA ASP A 66 8.07 1.38 -7.07
C ASP A 66 7.20 0.15 -6.80
N VAL A 67 5.96 0.35 -6.34
CA VAL A 67 5.04 -0.76 -6.02
C VAL A 67 4.53 -1.46 -7.28
N LEU A 68 4.31 -0.75 -8.40
CA LEU A 68 3.70 -1.32 -9.60
C LEU A 68 4.72 -1.72 -10.67
N LYS A 69 5.71 -0.86 -10.91
CA LYS A 69 6.70 -1.02 -11.98
C LYS A 69 8.00 -1.63 -11.47
N GLY A 70 8.37 -1.36 -10.22
CA GLY A 70 9.69 -1.70 -9.70
C GLY A 70 10.80 -0.83 -10.32
N ARG A 71 12.05 -1.24 -10.13
CA ARG A 71 13.25 -0.53 -10.61
C ARG A 71 14.19 -1.47 -11.36
N GLY A 72 15.07 -0.89 -12.18
CA GLY A 72 16.13 -1.62 -12.89
C GLY A 72 15.69 -2.26 -14.21
N ALA A 73 16.57 -3.07 -14.79
CA ALA A 73 16.40 -3.64 -16.13
C ALA A 73 15.20 -4.60 -16.29
N LEU A 74 14.63 -5.07 -15.18
CA LEU A 74 13.47 -5.98 -15.16
C LEU A 74 12.20 -5.26 -14.67
N SER A 75 12.12 -3.93 -14.81
CA SER A 75 10.91 -3.19 -14.49
C SER A 75 9.76 -3.61 -15.40
N ALA A 76 8.54 -3.65 -14.87
CA ALA A 76 7.37 -4.00 -15.67
C ALA A 76 7.05 -2.88 -16.66
N ASP A 77 6.84 -3.21 -17.94
CA ASP A 77 6.37 -2.27 -18.97
C ASP A 77 4.86 -2.40 -19.22
N TRP A 78 4.27 -3.54 -18.86
CA TRP A 78 2.87 -3.85 -19.10
C TRP A 78 2.22 -4.49 -17.87
N LEU A 79 0.96 -4.17 -17.63
CA LEU A 79 0.10 -4.86 -16.68
C LEU A 79 -0.95 -5.67 -17.45
N ILE A 80 -0.93 -6.99 -17.27
CA ILE A 80 -1.91 -7.91 -17.83
C ILE A 80 -2.77 -8.47 -16.70
N VAL A 81 -4.09 -8.37 -16.81
CA VAL A 81 -5.05 -8.90 -15.83
C VAL A 81 -6.02 -9.84 -16.53
N ALA A 82 -6.03 -11.10 -16.09
CA ALA A 82 -7.03 -12.08 -16.48
C ALA A 82 -8.15 -12.12 -15.43
N ARG A 83 -9.40 -12.00 -15.88
CA ARG A 83 -10.61 -12.06 -15.05
C ARG A 83 -11.51 -13.17 -15.58
N TYR A 84 -11.66 -14.23 -14.81
CA TYR A 84 -12.64 -15.27 -15.09
C TYR A 84 -14.05 -14.79 -14.71
N VAL A 85 -14.97 -14.81 -15.67
CA VAL A 85 -16.38 -14.42 -15.52
C VAL A 85 -17.22 -15.69 -15.47
N LYS A 86 -17.50 -16.14 -14.24
CA LYS A 86 -18.12 -17.44 -13.96
C LYS A 86 -19.48 -17.60 -14.61
N GLU A 87 -20.28 -16.53 -14.70
CA GLU A 87 -21.64 -16.55 -15.24
C GLU A 87 -21.67 -16.86 -16.75
N LYS A 88 -20.57 -16.55 -17.46
CA LYS A 88 -20.43 -16.74 -18.90
C LYS A 88 -19.47 -17.87 -19.27
N ASP A 89 -18.79 -18.44 -18.27
CA ASP A 89 -17.70 -19.39 -18.44
C ASP A 89 -16.62 -18.91 -19.43
N ILE A 90 -16.22 -17.63 -19.31
CA ILE A 90 -15.17 -17.01 -20.15
C ILE A 90 -14.09 -16.36 -19.30
N THR A 91 -12.89 -16.26 -19.85
CA THR A 91 -11.82 -15.41 -19.30
C THR A 91 -11.67 -14.17 -20.15
N ASP A 92 -11.86 -13.01 -19.51
CA ASP A 92 -11.65 -11.70 -20.09
C ASP A 92 -10.27 -11.18 -19.67
N PHE A 93 -9.58 -10.48 -20.56
CA PHE A 93 -8.20 -10.01 -20.34
C PHE A 93 -8.13 -8.52 -20.53
N ALA A 94 -7.48 -7.80 -19.64
CA ALA A 94 -7.09 -6.40 -19.81
C ALA A 94 -5.57 -6.28 -19.91
N ILE A 95 -5.10 -5.48 -20.86
CA ILE A 95 -3.68 -5.18 -21.08
C ILE A 95 -3.54 -3.66 -21.04
N SER A 96 -2.59 -3.15 -20.26
CA SER A 96 -2.35 -1.72 -20.11
C SER A 96 -0.85 -1.44 -20.02
N ASP A 97 -0.40 -0.37 -20.67
CA ASP A 97 0.94 0.18 -20.45
C ASP A 97 1.12 0.51 -18.96
N ILE A 98 2.30 0.21 -18.41
CA ILE A 98 2.54 0.37 -16.97
C ILE A 98 2.34 1.82 -16.51
N ASN A 99 2.60 2.83 -17.35
CA ASN A 99 2.44 4.23 -16.98
C ASN A 99 0.94 4.59 -16.87
N ILE A 100 0.10 4.00 -17.73
CA ILE A 100 -1.36 4.12 -17.62
C ILE A 100 -1.83 3.46 -16.32
N ALA A 101 -1.33 2.25 -16.01
CA ALA A 101 -1.67 1.57 -14.76
C ALA A 101 -1.21 2.35 -13.52
N ILE A 102 0.00 2.91 -13.52
CA ILE A 102 0.53 3.79 -12.47
C ILE A 102 -0.38 4.99 -12.25
N ASN A 103 -0.76 5.69 -13.32
CA ASN A 103 -1.65 6.84 -13.22
C ASN A 103 -3.04 6.42 -12.68
N PHE A 104 -3.57 5.31 -13.17
CA PHE A 104 -4.87 4.80 -12.77
C PHE A 104 -4.92 4.39 -11.28
N PHE A 105 -4.00 3.54 -10.83
CA PHE A 105 -3.95 3.11 -9.44
C PHE A 105 -3.41 4.19 -8.49
N GLY A 106 -2.61 5.11 -9.01
CA GLY A 106 -2.17 6.31 -8.30
C GLY A 106 -3.28 7.33 -8.10
N ARG A 107 -4.42 7.26 -8.79
CA ARG A 107 -5.49 8.27 -8.65
C ARG A 107 -6.17 8.26 -7.27
N GLY A 108 -6.51 9.44 -6.75
CA GLY A 108 -7.20 9.63 -5.45
C GLY A 108 -6.26 10.04 -4.32
N ASP A 109 -6.79 10.37 -3.14
CA ASP A 109 -5.96 10.93 -2.06
C ASP A 109 -5.16 9.89 -1.28
N VAL A 110 -4.14 10.37 -0.55
CA VAL A 110 -3.49 9.61 0.52
C VAL A 110 -4.26 9.87 1.81
N ARG A 111 -4.85 8.84 2.39
CA ARG A 111 -5.72 8.96 3.57
C ARG A 111 -5.78 7.68 4.39
N ILE A 112 -6.12 7.80 5.66
CA ILE A 112 -6.38 6.64 6.52
C ILE A 112 -7.71 6.01 6.10
N SER A 113 -7.72 4.69 5.99
CA SER A 113 -8.93 3.91 5.72
C SER A 113 -9.81 3.77 6.98
N PRO A 114 -11.11 3.48 6.83
CA PRO A 114 -12.00 3.24 7.99
C PRO A 114 -11.52 2.12 8.92
N MET A 115 -10.70 1.19 8.41
CA MET A 115 -10.15 0.06 9.17
C MET A 115 -8.73 0.34 9.69
N GLY A 116 -8.26 1.58 9.65
CA GLY A 116 -6.96 1.95 10.21
C GLY A 116 -5.73 1.54 9.38
N ASN A 117 -5.89 1.13 8.13
CA ASN A 117 -4.82 1.02 7.11
C ASN A 117 -4.63 2.35 6.38
N LEU A 118 -3.67 2.44 5.44
CA LEU A 118 -3.43 3.64 4.63
C LEU A 118 -3.84 3.39 3.17
N TYR A 119 -4.67 4.27 2.62
CA TYR A 119 -4.90 4.37 1.19
C TYR A 119 -3.90 5.33 0.57
N ILE A 120 -3.29 4.91 -0.54
CA ILE A 120 -2.39 5.69 -1.39
C ILE A 120 -3.02 5.68 -2.79
N GLY A 121 -3.94 6.60 -3.05
CA GLY A 121 -4.82 6.50 -4.21
C GLY A 121 -5.69 5.24 -4.13
N ARG A 122 -5.60 4.36 -5.14
CA ARG A 122 -6.31 3.07 -5.18
C ARG A 122 -5.47 1.91 -4.63
N ILE A 123 -4.29 2.18 -4.09
CA ILE A 123 -3.44 1.17 -3.43
C ILE A 123 -3.72 1.20 -1.93
N THR A 124 -3.88 0.01 -1.32
CA THR A 124 -3.97 -0.13 0.14
C THR A 124 -2.62 -0.60 0.68
N MET A 125 -2.03 0.18 1.57
CA MET A 125 -0.90 -0.24 2.39
C MET A 125 -1.41 -0.79 3.72
N GLN A 126 -1.03 -2.04 4.02
CA GLN A 126 -1.47 -2.77 5.20
C GLN A 126 -0.35 -3.64 5.78
N ARG A 127 -0.52 -4.08 7.03
CA ARG A 127 0.27 -5.22 7.56
C ARG A 127 -0.04 -6.47 6.73
N LYS A 128 0.98 -7.27 6.41
CA LYS A 128 0.83 -8.53 5.67
C LYS A 128 -0.09 -9.50 6.41
N GLY A 129 0.18 -9.76 7.70
CA GLY A 129 -0.50 -10.81 8.46
C GLY A 129 -0.24 -12.22 7.89
N GLY A 130 -0.72 -13.26 8.59
CA GLY A 130 -0.56 -14.65 8.14
C GLY A 130 0.88 -15.19 8.17
N THR A 131 1.18 -16.20 7.38
CA THR A 131 2.51 -16.85 7.30
C THR A 131 3.00 -16.91 5.85
N PRO A 132 4.33 -16.94 5.60
CA PRO A 132 5.41 -16.52 6.50
C PRO A 132 5.49 -14.98 6.62
N ASP A 133 6.18 -14.49 7.66
CA ASP A 133 6.47 -13.06 7.95
C ASP A 133 5.28 -12.10 8.13
N PRO A 134 4.42 -12.31 9.15
CA PRO A 134 3.21 -11.51 9.35
C PRO A 134 3.43 -10.01 9.55
N THR A 135 4.65 -9.61 9.90
CA THR A 135 5.01 -8.24 10.29
C THR A 135 5.57 -7.41 9.14
N LYS A 136 5.48 -7.84 7.88
CA LYS A 136 5.90 -6.98 6.75
C LYS A 136 4.81 -5.98 6.37
N LEU A 137 5.21 -4.83 5.80
CA LEU A 137 4.32 -3.98 5.02
C LEU A 137 3.95 -4.69 3.71
N GLN A 138 2.69 -4.56 3.32
CA GLN A 138 2.12 -5.14 2.11
C GLN A 138 1.27 -4.10 1.39
N PHE A 139 1.42 -4.05 0.06
CA PHE A 139 0.63 -3.20 -0.82
C PHE A 139 -0.34 -4.07 -1.61
N LYS A 140 -1.60 -3.66 -1.66
CA LYS A 140 -2.66 -4.35 -2.40
C LYS A 140 -3.36 -3.39 -3.34
N ILE A 141 -3.60 -3.88 -4.56
CA ILE A 141 -4.53 -3.28 -5.52
C ILE A 141 -5.70 -4.24 -5.73
N LYS A 142 -6.77 -3.74 -6.35
CA LYS A 142 -7.82 -4.58 -6.95
C LYS A 142 -7.56 -4.62 -8.47
N PRO A 143 -6.85 -5.63 -9.00
CA PRO A 143 -6.39 -5.62 -10.40
C PRO A 143 -7.54 -5.47 -11.40
N CYS A 144 -8.69 -6.09 -11.12
CA CYS A 144 -9.87 -6.02 -11.99
C CYS A 144 -10.43 -4.59 -12.19
N GLN A 145 -10.01 -3.60 -11.41
CA GLN A 145 -10.39 -2.20 -11.67
C GLN A 145 -9.80 -1.69 -12.98
N ILE A 146 -8.72 -2.27 -13.49
CA ILE A 146 -8.11 -1.82 -14.76
C ILE A 146 -9.07 -1.94 -15.95
N PHE A 147 -10.09 -2.80 -15.86
CA PHE A 147 -11.15 -2.91 -16.87
C PHE A 147 -12.01 -1.65 -16.97
N GLU A 148 -12.02 -0.77 -15.96
CA GLU A 148 -12.69 0.54 -16.02
C GLU A 148 -12.09 1.45 -17.11
N LEU A 149 -10.83 1.23 -17.52
CA LEU A 149 -10.19 2.01 -18.59
C LEU A 149 -10.71 1.68 -20.00
N ARG A 150 -11.52 0.64 -20.15
CA ARG A 150 -12.12 0.23 -21.42
C ARG A 150 -13.50 0.83 -21.66
N GLY A 151 -14.03 1.56 -20.67
CA GLY A 151 -15.32 2.24 -20.74
C GLY A 151 -15.26 3.57 -21.48
#